data_AF-A0A0A7GGX7-F1
#
_entry.id   AF-A0A0A7GGX7-F1
#
_cell.length_a   1.000
_cell.length_b   1.000
_cell.length_c   1.000
_cell.angle_alpha   90.00
_cell.angle_beta   90.00
_cell.angle_gamma   90.00
#
_symmetry.space_group_name_H-M   'P 1'
#
loop_
_entity.id
_entity.type
_entity.pdbx_description
1 polymer ?
#
loop_
_entity_poly.entity_id
_entity_poly.type
_entity_poly.pdbx_seq_one_letter_code
_entity_poly.pdbx_strand_id
1 'polypeptide(L)'
;MNSKLAKALIILFFVISAISVASAVNVTVTFSDLNLQKGLKVLVYDYQGKLIGEFNTTDTLILNTLNATSYIFVLKPTEQSWFSDPFKAVELLKVSAPVVLSYALYGGVVVGLAYLMSRFFR
;
A
#
# COMPACT_ATOMS: atom_id res chain seq x y z
N MET A 1 -17.42 -6.03 -65.21
CA MET A 1 -17.46 -5.80 -63.75
C MET A 1 -18.09 -4.45 -63.49
N ASN A 2 -19.16 -4.39 -62.69
CA ASN A 2 -19.99 -3.17 -62.55
C ASN A 2 -19.19 -2.08 -61.82
N SER A 3 -18.99 -0.91 -62.45
CA SER A 3 -18.13 0.17 -61.90
C SER A 3 -18.59 0.68 -60.52
N LYS A 4 -19.89 0.52 -60.22
CA LYS A 4 -20.48 0.81 -58.90
C LYS A 4 -20.03 -0.18 -57.81
N LEU A 5 -19.91 -1.47 -58.15
CA LEU A 5 -19.42 -2.52 -57.25
C LEU A 5 -17.94 -2.33 -56.91
N ALA A 6 -17.13 -1.94 -57.90
CA ALA A 6 -15.71 -1.67 -57.69
C ALA A 6 -15.49 -0.49 -56.72
N LYS A 7 -16.27 0.60 -56.86
CA LYS A 7 -16.21 1.75 -55.96
C LYS A 7 -16.65 1.40 -54.54
N ALA A 8 -17.71 0.59 -54.40
CA ALA A 8 -18.19 0.14 -53.10
C ALA A 8 -17.14 -0.70 -52.36
N LEU A 9 -16.43 -1.58 -53.07
CA LEU A 9 -15.35 -2.40 -52.49
C LEU A 9 -14.15 -1.56 -52.04
N ILE A 10 -13.78 -0.52 -52.81
CA ILE A 10 -12.67 0.38 -52.45
C ILE A 10 -13.03 1.18 -51.18
N ILE A 11 -14.26 1.69 -51.10
CA ILE A 11 -14.73 2.42 -49.91
C ILE A 11 -14.76 1.49 -48.69
N LEU A 12 -15.27 0.27 -48.85
CA LEU A 12 -15.30 -0.72 -47.77
C LEU A 12 -13.89 -1.08 -47.29
N PHE A 13 -12.94 -1.27 -48.20
CA PHE A 13 -11.54 -1.51 -47.87
C PHE A 13 -10.94 -0.33 -47.08
N PHE A 14 -11.23 0.91 -47.50
CA PHE A 14 -10.75 2.10 -46.81
C PHE A 14 -11.35 2.23 -45.40
N VAL A 15 -12.64 1.95 -45.24
CA VAL A 15 -13.33 1.94 -43.94
C VAL A 15 -12.74 0.88 -43.01
N ILE A 16 -12.49 -0.34 -43.51
CA ILE A 16 -11.89 -1.41 -42.70
C ILE A 16 -10.45 -1.06 -42.30
N SER A 17 -9.68 -0.44 -43.20
CA SER A 17 -8.32 0.00 -42.89
C SER A 17 -8.24 1.15 -41.88
N ALA A 18 -9.30 1.97 -41.80
CA ALA A 18 -9.41 3.08 -40.86
C ALA A 18 -9.82 2.64 -39.44
N ILE A 19 -10.29 1.40 -39.27
CA ILE A 19 -10.48 0.79 -37.96
C ILE A 19 -9.10 0.40 -37.44
N SER A 20 -8.34 1.37 -36.92
CA SER A 20 -7.15 1.05 -36.14
C SER A 20 -7.61 0.31 -34.89
N VAL A 21 -7.03 -0.87 -34.66
CA VAL A 21 -7.25 -1.63 -33.44
C VAL A 21 -6.57 -0.80 -32.34
N ALA A 22 -7.34 -0.15 -31.48
CA ALA A 22 -6.79 0.48 -30.29
C ALA A 22 -6.11 -0.61 -29.46
N SER A 23 -4.78 -0.68 -29.52
CA SER A 23 -4.00 -1.61 -28.71
C SER A 23 -3.99 -1.06 -27.29
N ALA A 24 -4.78 -1.63 -26.40
CA ALA A 24 -4.69 -1.28 -24.99
C ALA A 24 -3.30 -1.71 -24.47
N VAL A 25 -2.57 -0.74 -23.91
CA VAL A 25 -1.17 -0.90 -23.51
C VAL A 25 -1.13 -1.46 -22.08
N ASN A 26 -0.39 -2.55 -21.89
CA ASN A 26 -0.13 -3.06 -20.54
C ASN A 26 0.63 -1.99 -19.72
N VAL A 27 0.12 -1.67 -18.53
CA VAL A 27 0.75 -0.68 -17.63
C VAL A 27 1.50 -1.43 -16.55
N THR A 28 2.81 -1.19 -16.46
CA THR A 28 3.64 -1.74 -15.40
C THR A 28 3.69 -0.77 -14.24
N VAL A 29 3.30 -1.22 -13.04
CA VAL A 29 3.37 -0.45 -11.80
C VAL A 29 4.35 -1.13 -10.86
N THR A 30 5.39 -0.41 -10.44
CA THR A 30 6.34 -0.88 -9.44
C THR A 30 6.03 -0.19 -8.11
N PHE A 31 5.70 -0.96 -7.08
CA PHE A 31 5.30 -0.39 -5.79
C PHE A 31 6.47 0.25 -5.03
N SER A 32 7.72 -0.04 -5.42
CA SER A 32 8.92 0.61 -4.86
C SER A 32 8.98 2.10 -5.17
N ASP A 33 8.41 2.50 -6.30
CA ASP A 33 8.45 3.89 -6.77
C ASP A 33 7.47 4.79 -6.01
N LEU A 34 6.54 4.19 -5.25
CA LEU A 34 5.46 4.88 -4.55
C LEU A 34 5.83 5.31 -3.12
N ASN A 35 7.11 5.23 -2.73
CA ASN A 35 7.63 5.59 -1.39
C ASN A 35 6.73 5.08 -0.25
N LEU A 36 6.21 3.86 -0.38
CA LEU A 36 5.32 3.25 0.61
C LEU A 36 6.15 2.79 1.82
N GLN A 37 5.59 2.96 3.01
CA GLN A 37 6.25 2.53 4.25
C GLN A 37 6.54 1.02 4.20
N LYS A 38 7.77 0.64 4.59
CA LYS A 38 8.20 -0.77 4.59
C LYS A 38 7.30 -1.59 5.51
N GLY A 39 6.95 -2.80 5.07
CA GLY A 39 6.08 -3.70 5.83
C GLY A 39 4.59 -3.41 5.68
N LEU A 40 4.18 -2.82 4.55
CA LEU A 40 2.79 -2.77 4.11
C LEU A 40 2.58 -3.83 3.02
N LYS A 41 1.35 -4.34 2.91
CA LYS A 41 0.94 -5.16 1.79
C LYS A 41 -0.09 -4.42 0.95
N VAL A 42 0.04 -4.52 -0.37
CA VAL A 42 -0.83 -3.89 -1.34
C VAL A 42 -1.77 -4.95 -1.90
N LEU A 43 -3.06 -4.81 -1.61
CA LEU A 43 -4.10 -5.63 -2.22
C LEU A 43 -4.60 -4.92 -3.46
N VAL A 44 -4.65 -5.64 -4.58
CA VAL A 44 -5.08 -5.08 -5.85
C VAL A 44 -6.37 -5.75 -6.26
N TYR A 45 -7.38 -4.92 -6.54
CA TYR A 45 -8.69 -5.35 -7.00
C TYR A 45 -8.96 -4.80 -8.39
N ASP A 46 -9.72 -5.58 -9.15
CA ASP A 46 -10.30 -5.15 -10.41
C ASP A 46 -11.45 -4.14 -10.18
N TYR A 47 -11.90 -3.44 -11.23
CA TYR A 47 -13.01 -2.48 -11.15
C TYR A 47 -14.32 -3.11 -10.63
N GLN A 48 -14.47 -4.43 -10.78
CA GLN A 48 -15.61 -5.21 -10.27
C GLN A 48 -15.47 -5.61 -8.80
N GLY A 49 -14.37 -5.22 -8.13
CA GLY A 49 -14.08 -5.60 -6.75
C GLY A 49 -13.52 -7.01 -6.60
N LYS A 50 -13.12 -7.67 -7.69
CA LYS A 50 -12.46 -8.99 -7.64
C LYS A 50 -11.00 -8.83 -7.25
N LEU A 51 -10.54 -9.59 -6.26
CA LEU A 51 -9.14 -9.62 -5.87
C LEU A 51 -8.28 -10.21 -6.98
N ILE A 52 -7.29 -9.44 -7.43
CA ILE A 52 -6.26 -9.87 -8.38
C ILE A 52 -5.12 -10.54 -7.64
N GLY A 53 -4.69 -9.94 -6.52
CA GLY A 53 -3.62 -10.48 -5.70
C GLY A 53 -3.19 -9.56 -4.56
N GLU A 54 -2.29 -10.09 -3.73
CA GLU A 54 -1.62 -9.39 -2.65
C GLU A 54 -0.13 -9.29 -2.99
N PHE A 55 0.41 -8.07 -2.95
CA PHE A 55 1.77 -7.73 -3.37
C PHE A 55 2.51 -7.01 -2.25
N ASN A 56 3.81 -7.18 -2.16
CA ASN A 56 4.65 -6.41 -1.27
C ASN A 56 4.98 -5.04 -1.88
N THR A 57 5.47 -4.12 -1.06
CA THR A 57 5.91 -2.78 -1.50
C THR A 57 7.10 -2.81 -2.47
N THR A 58 7.74 -3.95 -2.69
CA THR A 58 8.86 -4.12 -3.63
C THR A 58 8.46 -4.73 -4.95
N ASP A 59 7.23 -5.24 -5.05
CA ASP A 59 6.83 -6.08 -6.17
C ASP A 59 6.39 -5.20 -7.36
N THR A 60 6.47 -5.80 -8.56
CA THR A 60 6.03 -5.18 -9.81
C THR A 60 4.77 -5.88 -10.30
N LEU A 61 3.76 -5.10 -10.67
CA LEU A 61 2.50 -5.57 -11.20
C LEU A 61 2.33 -5.10 -12.65
N ILE A 62 1.87 -6.00 -13.52
CA ILE A 62 1.47 -5.66 -14.89
C ILE A 62 -0.06 -5.63 -14.94
N LEU A 63 -0.61 -4.44 -15.13
CA LEU A 63 -2.03 -4.19 -15.25
C LEU A 63 -2.43 -4.26 -16.73
N ASN A 64 -3.40 -5.12 -17.03
CA ASN A 64 -3.90 -5.28 -18.39
C ASN A 64 -5.08 -4.33 -18.64
N THR A 65 -4.82 -3.24 -19.34
CA THR A 65 -5.83 -2.24 -19.70
C THR A 65 -6.80 -2.69 -20.79
N LEU A 66 -6.62 -3.89 -21.38
CA LEU A 66 -7.54 -4.45 -22.40
C LEU A 66 -8.95 -4.70 -21.84
N ASN A 67 -9.05 -5.15 -20.59
CA ASN A 67 -10.32 -5.61 -20.01
C ASN A 67 -10.79 -4.78 -18.80
N ALA A 68 -9.94 -3.92 -18.26
CA ALA A 68 -10.21 -3.15 -17.06
C ALA A 68 -9.76 -1.70 -17.24
N THR A 69 -10.71 -0.78 -17.11
CA THR A 69 -10.47 0.67 -17.20
C THR A 69 -9.97 1.26 -15.90
N SER A 70 -10.14 0.56 -14.78
CA SER A 70 -9.76 1.03 -13.44
C SER A 70 -9.36 -0.13 -12.52
N TYR A 71 -8.45 0.16 -11.60
CA TYR A 71 -7.97 -0.75 -10.57
C TYR A 71 -8.03 -0.06 -9.20
N ILE A 72 -8.31 -0.83 -8.16
CA ILE A 72 -8.41 -0.34 -6.79
C ILE A 72 -7.24 -0.92 -5.99
N PHE A 73 -6.44 -0.04 -5.41
CA PHE A 73 -5.32 -0.41 -4.54
C PHE A 73 -5.71 -0.16 -3.08
N VAL A 74 -5.66 -1.20 -2.27
CA VAL A 74 -5.92 -1.12 -0.83
C VAL A 74 -4.63 -1.43 -0.08
N LEU A 75 -4.19 -0.49 0.75
CA LEU A 75 -3.04 -0.66 1.62
C LEU A 75 -3.48 -1.38 2.89
N LYS A 76 -3.01 -2.61 3.09
CA LYS A 76 -3.18 -3.35 4.32
C LYS A 76 -1.93 -3.16 5.19
N PRO A 77 -2.06 -2.60 6.40
CA PRO A 77 -0.98 -2.67 7.38
C PRO A 77 -0.70 -4.16 7.63
N THR A 78 0.54 -4.60 7.45
CA THR A 78 0.84 -5.99 7.79
C THR A 78 0.70 -6.17 9.29
N GLU A 79 0.30 -7.38 9.70
CA GLU A 79 0.05 -7.69 11.10
C GLU A 79 1.18 -7.14 11.97
N GLN A 80 0.82 -6.30 12.92
CA GLN A 80 1.73 -5.79 13.92
C GLN A 80 2.30 -6.98 14.67
N SER A 81 3.46 -7.46 14.22
CA SER A 81 4.12 -8.68 14.70
C SER A 81 4.48 -8.67 16.18
N TRP A 82 4.17 -7.57 16.87
CA TRP A 82 4.30 -7.39 18.31
C TRP A 82 3.35 -8.28 19.11
N PHE A 83 2.22 -8.71 18.54
CA PHE A 83 1.30 -9.65 19.20
C PHE A 83 1.60 -11.12 18.86
N SER A 84 2.31 -11.37 17.77
CA SER A 84 2.62 -12.71 17.27
C SER A 84 3.90 -13.27 17.88
N ASP A 85 4.84 -12.40 18.29
CA ASP A 85 6.15 -12.79 18.79
C ASP A 85 6.50 -12.05 20.10
N PRO A 86 6.47 -12.73 21.26
CA PRO A 86 6.74 -12.10 22.56
C PRO A 86 8.16 -11.54 22.68
N PHE A 87 9.11 -11.97 21.85
CA PHE A 87 10.46 -11.42 21.84
C PHE A 87 10.55 -10.05 21.17
N LYS A 88 9.62 -9.72 20.26
CA LYS A 88 9.52 -8.37 19.68
C LYS A 88 8.95 -7.33 20.64
N ALA A 89 8.20 -7.76 21.66
CA ALA A 89 7.78 -6.88 22.74
C ALA A 89 8.98 -6.35 23.55
N VAL A 90 10.08 -7.11 23.63
CA VAL A 90 11.33 -6.69 24.29
C VAL A 90 12.00 -5.56 23.50
N GLU A 91 11.89 -5.53 22.18
CA GLU A 91 12.39 -4.42 21.36
C GLU A 91 11.59 -3.14 21.62
N LEU A 92 10.27 -3.22 21.75
CA LEU A 92 9.43 -2.09 22.15
C LEU A 92 9.81 -1.59 23.55
N LEU A 93 10.11 -2.50 24.49
CA LEU A 93 10.57 -2.17 25.83
C LEU A 93 11.94 -1.48 25.80
N LYS A 94 12.86 -1.89 24.92
CA LYS A 94 14.15 -1.21 24.72
C LYS A 94 13.98 0.18 24.11
N VAL A 95 13.06 0.36 23.15
CA VAL A 95 12.77 1.65 22.52
C VAL A 95 12.06 2.61 23.48
N SER A 96 11.17 2.08 24.32
CA SER A 96 10.43 2.87 25.33
C SER A 96 11.14 2.96 26.68
N ALA A 97 12.24 2.22 26.89
CA ALA A 97 13.04 2.24 28.12
C ALA A 97 13.44 3.65 28.56
N PRO A 98 13.90 4.57 27.68
CA PRO A 98 14.27 5.92 28.10
C PRO A 98 13.07 6.68 28.72
N VAL A 99 11.88 6.47 28.17
CA VAL A 99 10.65 7.15 28.59
C VAL A 99 10.12 6.56 29.90
N VAL A 100 10.08 5.23 30.01
CA VAL A 100 9.65 4.53 31.24
C VAL A 100 10.59 4.86 32.40
N LEU A 101 11.90 4.88 32.16
CA LEU A 101 12.90 5.22 33.17
C LEU A 101 12.78 6.69 33.60
N SER A 102 12.48 7.60 32.65
CA SER A 102 12.23 9.01 32.95
C SER A 102 11.02 9.21 33.87
N TYR A 103 9.90 8.54 33.58
CA TYR A 103 8.71 8.60 34.44
C TYR A 103 8.95 7.96 35.81
N ALA A 104 9.71 6.86 35.89
CA ALA A 104 10.06 6.22 37.15
C ALA A 104 10.93 7.13 38.04
N LEU A 105 11.93 7.81 37.44
CA LEU A 105 12.74 8.80 38.14
C LEU A 105 11.91 9.97 38.65
N TYR A 106 10.99 10.48 37.81
CA TYR A 106 10.08 11.55 38.22
C TYR A 106 9.22 11.14 39.42
N GLY A 107 8.63 9.94 39.39
CA GLY A 107 7.87 9.39 40.51
C GLY A 107 8.71 9.26 41.79
N GLY A 108 9.95 8.79 41.68
CA GLY A 108 10.89 8.72 42.80
C GLY A 108 11.18 10.08 43.42
N VAL A 109 11.38 11.12 42.61
CA VAL A 109 11.60 12.49 43.08
C VAL A 109 10.37 13.04 43.82
N VAL A 110 9.17 12.84 43.28
CA VAL A 110 7.92 13.30 43.91
C VAL A 110 7.70 12.62 45.27
N VAL A 111 7.88 11.29 45.33
CA VAL A 111 7.72 10.53 46.59
C VAL A 111 8.81 10.93 47.59
N GLY A 112 10.05 11.11 47.14
CA GLY A 112 11.15 11.57 48.00
C GLY A 112 10.91 12.95 48.60
N LEU A 113 10.41 13.90 47.79
CA LEU A 113 10.06 15.24 48.26
C LEU A 113 8.89 15.22 49.26
N ALA A 114 7.85 14.43 49.00
CA ALA A 114 6.72 14.26 49.92
C ALA A 114 7.17 13.63 51.25
N TYR A 115 8.08 12.66 51.21
CA TYR A 115 8.67 12.06 52.40
C TYR A 115 9.51 13.08 53.20
N LEU A 116 10.37 13.85 52.54
CA LEU A 116 11.17 14.89 53.21
C LEU A 116 10.29 15.97 53.84
N MET A 117 9.25 16.44 53.14
CA MET A 117 8.28 17.40 53.68
C MET A 117 7.57 16.84 54.90
N SER A 118 7.04 15.61 54.84
CA SER A 118 6.36 15.00 55.99
C SER A 118 7.28 14.79 57.20
N ARG A 119 8.59 14.63 56.98
CA ARG A 119 9.59 14.55 58.04
C ARG A 119 9.96 15.91 58.65
N PHE A 120 9.96 17.00 57.86
CA PHE A 120 10.26 18.34 58.37
C PHE A 120 9.11 18.98 59.14
N PHE A 121 7.86 18.63 58.81
CA PHE A 121 6.66 19.16 59.48
C PHE A 121 6.24 18.34 60.72
N ARG A 122 6.98 17.30 61.08
CA ARG A 122 6.78 16.48 62.29
C ARG A 122 7.90 16.74 63.28
#